data_AF-A0A6P0Y2G6-F1
#
_entry.id   AF-A0A6P0Y2G6-F1
#
_cell.length_a   1.000
_cell.length_b   1.000
_cell.length_c   1.000
_cell.angle_alpha   90.00
_cell.angle_beta   90.00
_cell.angle_gamma   90.00
#
_symmetry.space_group_name_H-M   'P 1'
#
loop_
_entity.id
_entity.type
_entity.pdbx_description
1 polymer ?
#
loop_
_entity_poly.entity_id
_entity_poly.type
_entity_poly.pdbx_seq_one_letter_code
_entity_poly.pdbx_strand_id
1 'polypeptide(L)'
;GLKDEGSWLKLINLYEGNPVYLKSIAGLIKNIFDGHVADFLAENSLLISQDIQRILKQLFNKLSPLEKQLVLELSKFEKPVTREDLITTLDWSSIDLINGLQSLQQRYLVKKIYNGKVHFNLSPIFQEYVRNCQN
;
A
#
# COMPACT_ATOMS: atom_id res chain seq x y z
N GLY A 1 15.46 3.34 -22.57
CA GLY A 1 14.12 3.10 -21.97
C GLY A 1 14.29 2.34 -20.68
N LEU A 2 13.24 1.77 -20.09
CA LEU A 2 13.46 0.68 -19.13
C LEU A 2 13.91 -0.57 -19.91
N LYS A 3 14.74 -1.40 -19.29
CA LYS A 3 15.23 -2.69 -19.78
C LYS A 3 14.48 -3.81 -19.02
N ASP A 4 14.81 -5.07 -19.30
CA ASP A 4 14.29 -6.26 -18.61
C ASP A 4 12.76 -6.40 -18.67
N GLU A 5 12.20 -6.49 -19.88
CA GLU A 5 10.74 -6.58 -20.11
C GLU A 5 10.07 -7.70 -19.30
N GLY A 6 10.75 -8.83 -19.10
CA GLY A 6 10.26 -9.94 -18.27
C GLY A 6 10.02 -9.56 -16.80
N SER A 7 10.63 -8.49 -16.31
CA SER A 7 10.48 -7.98 -14.94
C SER A 7 9.39 -6.93 -14.80
N TRP A 8 8.82 -6.42 -15.91
CA TRP A 8 7.89 -5.29 -15.87
C TRP A 8 6.58 -5.62 -15.15
N LEU A 9 6.05 -6.84 -15.32
CA LEU A 9 4.84 -7.25 -14.62
C LEU A 9 5.04 -7.27 -13.09
N LYS A 10 6.22 -7.70 -12.63
CA LYS A 10 6.56 -7.66 -11.19
C LYS A 10 6.61 -6.22 -10.69
N LEU A 11 7.22 -5.30 -11.45
CA LEU A 11 7.25 -3.87 -11.12
C LEU A 11 5.83 -3.26 -11.09
N ILE A 12 5.01 -3.57 -12.10
CA ILE A 12 3.62 -3.11 -12.20
C ILE A 12 2.83 -3.57 -10.97
N ASN A 13 2.93 -4.84 -10.59
CA ASN A 13 2.22 -5.38 -9.43
C ASN A 13 2.71 -4.76 -8.12
N LEU A 14 4.03 -4.55 -7.98
CA LEU A 14 4.64 -3.96 -6.79
C LEU A 14 4.14 -2.53 -6.53
N TYR A 15 3.92 -1.76 -7.59
CA TYR A 15 3.36 -0.40 -7.54
C TYR A 15 1.86 -0.33 -7.87
N GLU A 16 1.18 -1.47 -7.75
CA GLU A 16 -0.27 -1.63 -7.88
C GLU A 16 -0.87 -1.09 -9.20
N GLY A 17 -0.08 -1.07 -10.27
CA GLY A 17 -0.49 -0.53 -11.57
C GLY A 17 -0.72 0.98 -11.58
N ASN A 18 -0.39 1.71 -10.51
CA ASN A 18 -0.63 3.13 -10.40
C ASN A 18 0.31 3.91 -11.34
N PRO A 19 -0.20 4.63 -12.36
CA PRO A 19 0.66 5.31 -13.34
C PRO A 19 1.57 6.38 -12.72
N VAL A 20 1.14 7.02 -11.64
CA VAL A 20 1.93 8.06 -10.95
C VAL A 20 3.11 7.42 -10.22
N TYR A 21 2.88 6.31 -9.50
CA TYR A 21 3.95 5.58 -8.81
C TYR A 21 4.93 4.99 -9.82
N LEU A 22 4.41 4.35 -10.87
CA LEU A 22 5.22 3.77 -11.94
C LEU A 22 6.06 4.81 -12.67
N LYS A 23 5.51 6.00 -12.93
CA LYS A 23 6.28 7.10 -13.54
C LYS A 23 7.43 7.55 -12.64
N SER A 24 7.19 7.71 -11.34
CA SER A 24 8.23 8.12 -10.39
C SER A 24 9.36 7.08 -10.32
N ILE A 25 9.00 5.80 -10.17
CA ILE A 25 9.98 4.71 -10.03
C ILE A 25 10.70 4.43 -11.35
N ALA A 26 10.02 4.51 -12.50
CA ALA A 26 10.69 4.40 -13.79
C ALA A 26 11.76 5.47 -13.99
N GLY A 27 11.56 6.69 -13.46
CA GLY A 27 12.57 7.74 -13.44
C GLY A 27 13.77 7.36 -12.58
N LEU A 28 13.52 6.86 -11.36
CA LEU A 28 14.57 6.39 -10.45
C LEU A 28 15.38 5.24 -11.05
N ILE A 29 14.71 4.22 -11.60
CA ILE A 29 15.37 3.07 -12.24
C ILE A 29 16.27 3.51 -13.40
N LYS A 30 15.80 4.43 -14.24
CA LYS A 30 16.63 4.97 -15.32
C LYS A 30 17.87 5.70 -14.80
N ASN A 31 17.71 6.51 -13.75
CA ASN A 31 18.78 7.38 -13.27
C ASN A 31 19.83 6.64 -12.44
N ILE A 32 19.41 5.62 -11.66
CA ILE A 32 20.28 4.94 -10.69
C ILE A 32 20.75 3.57 -11.21
N PHE A 33 19.90 2.85 -11.94
CA PHE A 33 20.16 1.49 -12.40
C PHE A 33 20.35 1.40 -13.93
N ASP A 34 20.57 2.53 -14.61
CA ASP A 34 20.68 2.63 -16.07
C ASP A 34 19.53 1.91 -16.82
N GLY A 35 18.33 1.96 -16.23
CA GLY A 35 17.13 1.33 -16.77
C GLY A 35 16.96 -0.16 -16.47
N HIS A 36 17.91 -0.83 -15.81
CA HIS A 36 17.81 -2.24 -15.43
C HIS A 36 16.79 -2.44 -14.30
N VAL A 37 15.64 -3.00 -14.65
CA VAL A 37 14.54 -3.24 -13.70
C VAL A 37 14.85 -4.45 -12.83
N ALA A 38 15.57 -5.45 -13.35
CA ALA A 38 15.95 -6.62 -12.57
C ALA A 38 16.85 -6.25 -11.38
N ASP A 39 17.82 -5.35 -11.59
CA ASP A 39 18.74 -4.88 -10.55
C ASP A 39 17.98 -4.13 -9.45
N PHE A 40 17.09 -3.22 -9.83
CA PHE A 40 16.22 -2.53 -8.87
C PHE A 40 15.37 -3.52 -8.04
N LEU A 41 14.79 -4.54 -8.68
CA LEU A 41 13.96 -5.53 -8.00
C LEU A 41 14.76 -6.52 -7.14
N ALA A 42 16.09 -6.56 -7.25
CA ALA A 42 16.97 -7.41 -6.45
C ALA A 42 17.22 -6.85 -5.04
N GLU A 43 16.97 -5.55 -4.82
CA GLU A 43 17.06 -4.88 -3.51
C GLU A 43 16.04 -5.40 -2.48
N ASN A 44 15.10 -6.27 -2.89
CA ASN A 44 14.12 -6.98 -2.06
C ASN A 44 13.34 -6.08 -1.08
N SER A 45 13.21 -4.80 -1.38
CA SER A 45 12.50 -3.81 -0.57
C SER A 45 11.56 -2.97 -1.45
N LEU A 46 10.38 -2.63 -0.91
CA LEU A 46 9.45 -1.75 -1.59
C LEU A 46 9.90 -0.30 -1.41
N LEU A 47 10.60 0.24 -2.39
CA LEU A 47 11.08 1.61 -2.32
C LEU A 47 9.94 2.61 -2.51
N ILE A 48 9.81 3.54 -1.55
CA ILE A 48 8.95 4.72 -1.64
C ILE A 48 9.81 5.92 -2.02
N SER A 49 9.65 6.42 -3.24
CA SER A 49 10.30 7.67 -3.67
C SER A 49 9.71 8.88 -2.94
N GLN A 50 10.43 10.00 -2.93
CA GLN A 50 9.94 11.25 -2.33
C GLN A 50 8.61 11.72 -2.93
N ASP A 51 8.41 11.54 -4.24
CA ASP A 51 7.14 11.88 -4.91
C ASP A 51 5.98 11.02 -4.41
N ILE A 52 6.21 9.70 -4.29
CA ILE A 52 5.21 8.77 -3.75
C ILE A 52 4.92 9.12 -2.30
N GLN A 53 5.96 9.33 -1.48
CA GLN A 53 5.83 9.70 -0.07
C GLN A 53 4.97 10.95 0.11
N ARG A 54 5.17 11.98 -0.73
CA ARG A 54 4.36 13.21 -0.68
C ARG A 54 2.88 12.94 -0.96
N ILE A 55 2.56 12.10 -1.94
CA ILE A 55 1.18 11.70 -2.27
C ILE A 55 0.57 10.93 -1.11
N LEU A 56 1.28 9.93 -0.57
CA LEU A 56 0.80 9.10 0.52
C LEU A 56 0.62 9.91 1.82
N LYS A 57 1.52 10.87 2.10
CA LYS A 57 1.39 11.81 3.22
C LYS A 57 0.15 12.68 3.09
N GLN A 58 -0.14 13.19 1.90
CA GLN A 58 -1.38 13.95 1.66
C GLN A 58 -2.63 13.08 1.84
N LEU A 59 -2.61 11.84 1.38
CA LEU A 59 -3.71 10.89 1.56
C LEU A 59 -3.91 10.57 3.04
N PHE A 60 -2.85 10.25 3.77
CA PHE A 60 -2.87 9.95 5.20
C PHE A 60 -3.37 11.13 6.03
N ASN A 61 -2.93 12.35 5.72
CA ASN A 61 -3.38 13.55 6.43
C ASN A 61 -4.89 13.80 6.31
N LYS A 62 -5.50 13.38 5.19
CA LYS A 62 -6.95 13.47 4.94
C LYS A 62 -7.76 12.33 5.56
N LEU A 63 -7.10 11.38 6.23
CA LEU A 63 -7.80 10.33 6.96
C LEU A 63 -8.34 10.87 8.28
N SER A 64 -9.54 10.45 8.64
CA SER A 64 -10.12 10.71 9.97
C SER A 64 -9.29 10.05 11.08
N PRO A 65 -9.43 10.46 12.35
CA PRO A 65 -8.73 9.80 13.45
C PRO A 65 -8.98 8.28 13.50
N LEU A 66 -10.21 7.85 13.28
CA LEU A 66 -10.57 6.43 13.18
C LEU A 66 -9.84 5.78 12.00
N GLU A 67 -9.95 6.33 10.79
CA GLU A 67 -9.27 5.78 9.62
C GLU A 67 -7.75 5.65 9.82
N LYS A 68 -7.10 6.62 10.47
CA LYS A 68 -5.68 6.55 10.81
C LYS A 68 -5.37 5.39 11.74
N GLN A 69 -6.16 5.19 12.79
CA GLN A 69 -5.99 4.05 13.69
C GLN A 69 -6.21 2.72 12.97
N LEU A 70 -7.22 2.63 12.09
CA LEU A 70 -7.48 1.41 11.33
C LEU A 70 -6.35 1.07 10.35
N VAL A 71 -5.79 2.05 9.63
CA VAL A 71 -4.66 1.78 8.73
C VAL A 71 -3.37 1.46 9.49
N LEU A 72 -3.15 2.07 10.66
CA LEU A 72 -2.06 1.70 11.54
C LEU A 72 -2.18 0.25 12.01
N GLU A 73 -3.38 -0.16 12.40
CA GLU A 73 -3.63 -1.54 12.84
C GLU A 73 -3.50 -2.54 11.68
N LEU A 74 -4.16 -2.28 10.55
CA LEU A 74 -4.03 -3.10 9.33
C LEU A 74 -2.58 -3.21 8.88
N SER A 75 -1.79 -2.14 9.04
CA SER A 75 -0.39 -2.18 8.64
C SER A 75 0.44 -3.20 9.42
N LYS A 76 0.02 -3.65 10.60
CA LYS A 76 0.77 -4.65 11.39
C LYS A 76 0.65 -6.07 10.83
N PHE A 77 -0.34 -6.34 10.00
CA PHE A 77 -0.58 -7.68 9.47
C PHE A 77 0.17 -7.91 8.15
N GLU A 78 0.95 -9.00 8.10
CA GLU A 78 1.65 -9.46 6.87
C GLU A 78 0.71 -10.11 5.85
N LYS A 79 -0.51 -10.48 6.28
CA LYS A 79 -1.50 -11.18 5.46
C LYS A 79 -2.86 -10.49 5.56
N PRO A 80 -3.74 -10.64 4.55
CA PRO A 80 -5.10 -10.14 4.62
C PRO A 80 -5.83 -10.67 5.86
N VAL A 81 -6.59 -9.82 6.54
CA VAL A 81 -7.26 -10.12 7.82
C VAL A 81 -8.77 -10.15 7.70
N THR A 82 -9.44 -10.91 8.56
CA THR A 82 -10.89 -10.96 8.62
C THR A 82 -11.44 -9.81 9.47
N ARG A 83 -12.77 -9.61 9.42
CA ARG A 83 -13.44 -8.63 10.28
C ARG A 83 -13.27 -8.97 11.76
N GLU A 84 -13.30 -10.26 12.09
CA GLU A 84 -13.22 -10.76 13.45
C GLU A 84 -11.83 -10.46 14.04
N ASP A 85 -10.76 -10.64 13.25
CA ASP A 85 -9.41 -10.26 13.66
C ASP A 85 -9.34 -8.77 14.02
N LEU A 86 -9.95 -7.91 13.19
CA LEU A 86 -9.97 -6.46 13.41
C LEU A 86 -10.81 -6.05 14.63
N ILE A 87 -11.95 -6.71 14.89
CA ILE A 87 -12.76 -6.43 16.08
C ILE A 87 -12.02 -6.84 17.36
N THR A 88 -11.23 -7.93 17.31
CA THR A 88 -10.47 -8.35 18.49
C THR A 88 -9.30 -7.42 18.82
N THR A 89 -8.72 -6.73 17.84
CA THR A 89 -7.60 -5.80 18.05
C THR A 89 -8.04 -4.37 18.29
N LEU A 90 -9.11 -3.93 17.62
CA LEU A 90 -9.70 -2.60 17.77
C LEU A 90 -10.90 -2.72 18.69
N ASP A 91 -10.80 -2.17 19.90
CA ASP A 91 -11.90 -2.04 20.88
C ASP A 91 -12.96 -1.03 20.39
N TRP A 92 -13.56 -1.33 19.25
CA TRP A 92 -14.41 -0.46 18.46
C TRP A 92 -15.81 -1.06 18.33
N SER A 93 -16.80 -0.19 18.11
CA SER A 93 -18.11 -0.65 17.69
C SER A 93 -18.05 -1.30 16.30
N SER A 94 -18.97 -2.21 16.02
CA SER A 94 -19.12 -2.78 14.68
C SER A 94 -19.40 -1.72 13.61
N ILE A 95 -20.08 -0.64 13.97
CA ILE A 95 -20.44 0.45 13.04
C ILE A 95 -19.20 1.25 12.67
N ASP A 96 -18.34 1.58 13.64
CA ASP A 96 -17.10 2.34 13.38
C ASP A 96 -16.15 1.56 12.49
N LEU A 97 -16.02 0.25 12.71
CA LEU A 97 -15.22 -0.61 11.84
C LEU A 97 -15.75 -0.65 10.41
N ILE A 98 -17.07 -0.81 10.23
CA ILE A 98 -17.70 -0.83 8.90
C ILE A 98 -17.48 0.50 8.17
N ASN A 99 -17.71 1.63 8.85
CA ASN A 99 -17.53 2.96 8.27
C ASN A 99 -16.06 3.21 7.90
N GLY A 100 -15.12 2.82 8.76
CA GLY A 100 -13.69 2.92 8.51
C GLY A 100 -13.27 2.10 7.29
N LEU A 101 -13.66 0.82 7.24
CA LEU A 101 -13.36 -0.06 6.09
C LEU A 101 -13.98 0.49 4.81
N GLN A 102 -15.24 0.91 4.83
CA GLN A 102 -15.92 1.47 3.66
C GLN A 102 -15.20 2.71 3.12
N SER A 103 -14.84 3.66 3.98
CA SER A 103 -14.12 4.87 3.57
C SER A 103 -12.75 4.56 2.97
N LEU A 104 -11.98 3.65 3.60
CA LEU A 104 -10.67 3.24 3.09
C LEU A 104 -10.77 2.50 1.75
N GLN A 105 -11.83 1.71 1.54
CA GLN A 105 -12.10 1.05 0.26
C GLN A 105 -12.44 2.06 -0.84
N GLN A 106 -13.26 3.09 -0.55
CA GLN A 106 -13.58 4.16 -1.51
C GLN A 106 -12.33 4.96 -1.94
N ARG A 107 -11.32 5.02 -1.07
CA ARG A 107 -10.01 5.64 -1.34
C ARG A 107 -9.01 4.66 -1.96
N TYR A 108 -9.41 3.43 -2.28
CA TYR A 108 -8.57 2.35 -2.81
C TYR A 108 -7.39 1.97 -1.90
N LEU A 109 -7.44 2.31 -0.61
CA LEU A 109 -6.39 1.97 0.36
C LEU A 109 -6.56 0.55 0.91
N VAL A 110 -7.80 0.04 0.96
CA VAL A 110 -8.10 -1.33 1.39
C VAL A 110 -8.79 -2.07 0.26
N LYS A 111 -8.33 -3.30 -0.02
CA LYS A 111 -8.97 -4.23 -0.97
C LYS A 111 -9.67 -5.34 -0.19
N LYS A 112 -10.82 -5.75 -0.72
CA LYS A 112 -11.58 -6.90 -0.21
C LYS A 112 -11.25 -8.13 -1.06
N ILE A 113 -10.93 -9.23 -0.39
CA ILE A 113 -10.63 -10.52 -1.02
C ILE A 113 -11.60 -11.56 -0.45
N TYR A 114 -12.12 -12.44 -1.30
CA TYR A 114 -12.95 -13.56 -0.86
C TYR A 114 -12.22 -14.89 -1.07
N ASN A 115 -12.01 -15.62 0.03
CA ASN A 115 -11.42 -16.95 0.02
C ASN A 115 -12.10 -17.80 1.12
N GLY A 116 -13.34 -18.22 0.86
CA GLY A 116 -14.25 -18.83 1.85
C GLY A 116 -14.81 -17.82 2.86
N LYS A 117 -14.03 -16.80 3.23
CA LYS A 117 -14.42 -15.68 4.07
C LYS A 117 -13.92 -14.36 3.50
N VAL A 118 -14.55 -13.26 3.90
CA VAL A 118 -14.13 -11.91 3.53
C VAL A 118 -12.87 -11.53 4.30
N HIS A 119 -11.84 -11.15 3.56
CA HIS A 119 -10.59 -10.61 4.09
C HIS A 119 -10.36 -9.20 3.55
N PHE A 120 -9.68 -8.40 4.35
CA PHE A 120 -9.28 -7.03 4.05
C PHE A 120 -7.77 -6.98 3.97
N ASN A 121 -7.27 -6.39 2.89
CA ASN A 121 -5.85 -6.21 2.67
C ASN A 121 -5.56 -4.72 2.47
N LEU A 122 -4.58 -4.19 3.21
CA LEU A 122 -4.08 -2.84 2.99
C LEU A 122 -3.29 -2.81 1.67
N SER A 123 -3.35 -1.71 0.95
CA SER A 123 -2.47 -1.43 -0.19
C SER A 123 -1.01 -1.62 0.26
N PRO A 124 -0.21 -2.48 -0.39
CA PRO A 124 1.16 -2.77 0.07
C PRO A 124 2.04 -1.52 0.12
N ILE A 125 1.88 -0.61 -0.86
CA ILE A 125 2.64 0.65 -0.88
C ILE A 125 2.19 1.62 0.21
N PHE A 126 0.91 1.62 0.54
CA PHE A 126 0.41 2.41 1.66
C PHE A 126 0.81 1.82 3.01
N GLN A 127 0.82 0.49 3.13
CA GLN A 127 1.30 -0.24 4.30
C GLN A 127 2.77 0.09 4.58
N GLU A 128 3.62 0.04 3.55
CA GLU A 128 5.03 0.41 3.64
C GLU A 128 5.19 1.87 4.10
N TYR A 129 4.38 2.80 3.56
CA TYR A 129 4.38 4.19 4.00
C TYR A 129 4.01 4.34 5.48
N VAL A 130 2.97 3.65 5.93
CA VAL A 130 2.49 3.70 7.32
C VAL A 130 3.53 3.14 8.29
N ARG A 131 4.25 2.07 7.90
CA ARG A 131 5.28 1.44 8.74
C ARG A 131 6.56 2.27 8.83
N ASN A 132 7.03 2.81 7.70
CA ASN A 132 8.43 3.22 7.59
C ASN A 132 8.63 4.71 7.25
N CYS A 133 7.56 5.47 6.95
CA CYS A 133 7.69 6.81 6.38
C CYS A 133 6.88 7.91 7.10
N GLN A 134 6.33 7.64 8.29
CA GLN A 134 5.48 8.59 9.03
C GLN A 134 6.21 9.66 9.85
N ASN A 135 7.55 9.71 9.81
CA ASN A 135 8.35 10.72 10.50
C ASN A 135 8.12 12.15 9.99
#